data_AF-A0A1L9V6M1-F1
#
_entry.id   AF-A0A1L9V6M1-F1
#
_cell.length_a   1.000
_cell.length_b   1.000
_cell.length_c   1.000
_cell.angle_alpha   90.00
_cell.angle_beta   90.00
_cell.angle_gamma   90.00
#
_symmetry.space_group_name_H-M   'P 1'
#
loop_
_entity.id
_entity.type
_entity.pdbx_description
1 polymer ?
#
loop_
_entity_poly.entity_id
_entity_poly.type
_entity_poly.pdbx_seq_one_letter_code
_entity_poly.pdbx_strand_id
1 'polypeptide(L)'
;DHDPVLTQTLSEIAWFCFSMPFPPFIVQDLAVSWAILSDKRPKPLFPHWLAYATTGLTLTFYPALGVHCVHYGAMAWDGALEFWLGAAGFGIQVGLLVSFLIKAVGRPDEEDVVELVDL
;
A
#
# COMPACT_ATOMS: atom_id res chain seq x y z
N ASP A 1 -34.04 23.29 1.16
CA ASP A 1 -33.58 22.47 2.29
C ASP A 1 -33.52 21.02 1.93
N HIS A 2 -32.30 20.47 1.91
CA HIS A 2 -32.13 19.02 1.85
C HIS A 2 -32.40 18.45 3.24
N ASP A 3 -33.09 17.32 3.30
CA ASP A 3 -33.33 16.61 4.56
C ASP A 3 -31.96 16.24 5.18
N PRO A 4 -31.66 16.73 6.40
CA PRO A 4 -30.39 16.45 7.07
C PRO A 4 -30.17 14.95 7.29
N VAL A 5 -31.24 14.15 7.47
CA VAL A 5 -31.14 12.70 7.65
C VAL A 5 -30.66 12.01 6.39
N LEU A 6 -31.15 12.44 5.22
CA LEU A 6 -30.72 11.90 3.92
C LEU A 6 -29.23 12.22 3.67
N THR A 7 -28.83 13.45 3.96
CA THR A 7 -27.43 13.90 3.79
C THR A 7 -26.48 13.11 4.70
N GLN A 8 -26.87 12.88 5.95
CA GLN A 8 -26.09 12.07 6.90
C GLN A 8 -25.99 10.62 6.43
N THR A 9 -27.10 10.01 6.01
CA THR A 9 -27.11 8.62 5.53
C THR A 9 -26.22 8.43 4.30
N LEU A 10 -26.28 9.37 3.34
CA LEU A 10 -25.42 9.35 2.15
C LEU A 10 -23.94 9.49 2.51
N SER A 11 -23.61 10.34 3.49
CA SER A 11 -22.24 10.51 3.98
C SER A 11 -21.70 9.21 4.61
N GLU A 12 -22.51 8.53 5.44
CA GLU A 12 -22.12 7.25 6.06
C GLU A 12 -21.87 6.16 5.01
N ILE A 13 -22.75 6.05 4.00
CA ILE A 13 -22.57 5.10 2.89
C ILE A 13 -21.32 5.42 2.08
N ALA A 14 -21.05 6.70 1.81
CA ALA A 14 -19.85 7.12 1.09
C ALA A 14 -18.57 6.71 1.83
N TRP A 15 -18.52 6.93 3.15
CA TRP A 15 -17.38 6.53 3.98
C TRP A 15 -17.23 5.01 4.09
N PHE A 16 -18.34 4.28 4.17
CA PHE A 16 -18.32 2.81 4.20
C PHE A 16 -17.80 2.23 2.87
N CYS A 17 -18.27 2.73 1.74
CA CYS A 17 -17.79 2.30 0.42
C CYS A 17 -16.31 2.67 0.21
N PHE A 18 -15.86 3.80 0.74
CA PHE A 18 -14.47 4.23 0.65
C PHE A 18 -13.51 3.31 1.42
N SER A 19 -13.94 2.72 2.55
CA SER A 19 -13.10 1.85 3.37
C SER A 19 -13.05 0.39 2.90
N MET A 20 -14.04 -0.06 2.11
CA MET A 20 -14.11 -1.44 1.57
C MET A 20 -12.84 -1.96 0.88
N PRO A 21 -12.07 -1.15 0.12
CA PRO A 21 -10.86 -1.65 -0.55
C PRO A 21 -9.68 -1.88 0.39
N PHE A 22 -9.68 -1.33 1.62
CA PHE A 22 -8.49 -1.39 2.49
C PHE A 22 -8.07 -2.81 2.87
N PRO A 23 -8.98 -3.75 3.23
CA PRO A 23 -8.60 -5.12 3.53
C PRO A 23 -7.88 -5.84 2.39
N PRO A 24 -8.37 -5.87 1.12
CA PRO A 24 -7.63 -6.51 0.04
C PRO A 24 -6.29 -5.79 -0.26
N PHE A 25 -6.19 -4.48 -0.09
CA PHE A 25 -4.91 -3.75 -0.23
C PHE A 25 -3.86 -4.22 0.79
N ILE A 26 -4.26 -4.42 2.05
CA ILE A 26 -3.35 -4.93 3.09
C ILE A 26 -2.84 -6.33 2.72
N VAL A 27 -3.73 -7.21 2.26
CA VAL A 27 -3.34 -8.56 1.82
C VAL A 27 -2.38 -8.50 0.63
N GLN A 28 -2.65 -7.62 -0.34
CA GLN A 28 -1.79 -7.41 -1.50
C GLN A 28 -0.38 -6.95 -1.09
N ASP A 29 -0.26 -5.97 -0.19
CA ASP A 29 1.04 -5.45 0.25
C ASP A 29 1.86 -6.48 1.03
N LEU A 30 1.19 -7.28 1.87
CA LEU A 30 1.82 -8.40 2.57
C LEU A 30 2.30 -9.46 1.58
N ALA A 31 1.52 -9.76 0.55
CA ALA A 31 1.92 -10.69 -0.51
C ALA A 31 3.13 -10.18 -1.30
N VAL A 32 3.17 -8.87 -1.64
CA VAL A 32 4.33 -8.25 -2.30
C VAL A 32 5.58 -8.32 -1.40
N SER A 33 5.44 -7.98 -0.12
CA SER A 33 6.55 -8.03 0.82
C SER A 33 7.08 -9.45 0.99
N TRP A 34 6.18 -10.44 1.06
CA TRP A 34 6.54 -11.86 1.09
C TRP A 34 7.27 -12.31 -0.18
N ALA A 35 6.80 -11.87 -1.36
CA ALA A 35 7.43 -12.21 -2.64
C ALA A 35 8.87 -11.66 -2.72
N ILE A 36 9.10 -10.42 -2.26
CA ILE A 36 10.44 -9.82 -2.23
C ILE A 36 11.36 -10.58 -1.26
N LEU A 37 10.87 -10.96 -0.07
CA LEU A 37 11.66 -11.72 0.91
C LEU A 37 11.91 -13.18 0.49
N SER A 38 11.07 -13.72 -0.39
CA SER A 38 11.22 -15.08 -0.92
C SER A 38 12.22 -15.15 -2.09
N ASP A 39 12.66 -14.01 -2.63
CA ASP A 39 13.65 -13.96 -3.70
C ASP A 39 15.04 -14.36 -3.18
N LYS A 40 15.52 -15.53 -3.59
CA LYS A 40 16.84 -16.08 -3.23
C LYS A 40 17.89 -15.87 -4.33
N ARG A 41 17.59 -15.11 -5.38
CA ARG A 41 18.53 -14.85 -6.48
C ARG A 41 19.79 -14.15 -5.94
N PRO A 42 20.98 -14.44 -6.50
CA PRO A 42 22.24 -13.79 -6.08
C PRO A 42 22.24 -12.27 -6.34
N LYS A 43 21.45 -11.81 -7.32
CA LYS A 43 21.12 -10.39 -7.53
C LYS A 43 19.59 -10.24 -7.45
N PRO A 44 19.03 -9.87 -6.30
CA PRO A 44 17.58 -9.77 -6.16
C PRO A 44 17.03 -8.64 -7.04
N LEU A 45 15.84 -8.87 -7.61
CA LEU A 45 15.15 -7.89 -8.47
C LEU A 45 14.75 -6.64 -7.67
N PHE A 46 14.29 -6.86 -6.45
CA PHE A 46 13.92 -5.83 -5.49
C PHE A 46 14.82 -5.90 -4.26
N PRO A 47 15.23 -4.76 -3.70
CA PRO A 47 16.03 -4.78 -2.48
C PRO A 47 15.16 -5.18 -1.28
N HIS A 48 15.68 -6.05 -0.40
CA HIS A 48 14.96 -6.55 0.77
C HIS A 48 14.46 -5.45 1.74
N TRP A 49 15.13 -4.30 1.79
CA TRP A 49 14.65 -3.16 2.60
C TRP A 49 13.29 -2.64 2.12
N LEU A 50 12.99 -2.78 0.82
CA LEU A 50 11.71 -2.36 0.26
C LEU A 50 10.56 -3.18 0.83
N ALA A 51 10.78 -4.49 1.08
CA ALA A 51 9.79 -5.34 1.73
C ALA A 51 9.43 -4.85 3.15
N TYR A 52 10.45 -4.46 3.93
CA TYR A 52 10.23 -3.91 5.27
C TYR A 52 9.56 -2.53 5.23
N ALA A 53 9.91 -1.69 4.25
CA ALA A 53 9.27 -0.39 4.06
C ALA A 53 7.80 -0.53 3.66
N THR A 54 7.49 -1.43 2.72
CA THR A 54 6.12 -1.75 2.31
C THR A 54 5.32 -2.31 3.49
N THR A 55 5.82 -3.34 4.17
CA THR A 55 5.13 -3.93 5.35
C THR A 55 4.93 -2.92 6.47
N GLY A 56 5.96 -2.13 6.79
CA GLY A 56 5.90 -1.11 7.85
C GLY A 56 4.86 -0.03 7.55
N LEU A 57 4.70 0.35 6.29
CA LEU A 57 3.69 1.31 5.89
C LEU A 57 2.28 0.69 5.83
N THR A 58 2.14 -0.58 5.44
CA THR A 58 0.87 -1.32 5.53
C THR A 58 0.35 -1.38 6.97
N LEU A 59 1.24 -1.52 7.96
CA LEU A 59 0.88 -1.47 9.38
C LEU A 59 0.33 -0.10 9.81
N THR A 60 0.75 0.99 9.16
CA THR A 60 0.20 2.34 9.39
C THR A 60 -1.27 2.47 8.95
N PHE A 61 -1.77 1.59 8.08
CA PHE A 61 -3.19 1.55 7.72
C PHE A 61 -4.07 0.81 8.75
N TYR A 62 -3.50 0.07 9.70
CA TYR A 62 -4.29 -0.61 10.73
C TYR A 62 -5.02 0.34 11.70
N PRO A 63 -4.41 1.43 12.19
CA PRO A 63 -5.15 2.50 12.87
C PRO A 63 -6.29 3.05 12.01
N ALA A 64 -6.10 3.10 10.70
CA ALA A 64 -7.13 3.53 9.75
C ALA A 64 -8.26 2.51 9.53
N LEU A 65 -8.13 1.27 10.02
CA LEU A 65 -9.25 0.32 10.16
C LEU A 65 -9.94 0.46 11.53
N GLY A 66 -9.26 1.06 12.50
CA GLY A 66 -9.75 1.36 13.86
C GLY A 66 -10.61 2.62 13.97
N VAL A 67 -11.06 3.21 12.84
CA VAL A 67 -11.97 4.38 12.77
C VAL A 67 -13.15 4.24 13.70
N HIS A 68 -13.66 3.01 13.79
CA HIS A 68 -14.86 2.67 14.53
C HIS A 68 -14.62 2.50 16.04
N CYS A 69 -13.38 2.60 16.51
CA CYS A 69 -13.01 2.32 17.91
C CYS A 69 -12.59 3.55 18.72
N VAL A 70 -12.24 4.68 18.09
CA VAL A 70 -11.71 5.86 18.81
C VAL A 70 -12.48 7.13 18.44
N HIS A 71 -13.50 7.46 19.25
CA HIS A 71 -14.36 8.62 19.00
C HIS A 71 -13.92 9.92 19.71
N TYR A 72 -12.89 9.94 20.59
CA TYR A 72 -12.43 11.15 21.29
C TYR A 72 -10.94 11.11 21.70
N GLY A 73 -10.21 12.23 21.53
CA GLY A 73 -8.86 12.46 22.08
C GLY A 73 -7.95 13.33 21.19
N ALA A 74 -6.73 13.67 21.63
CA ALA A 74 -5.72 14.31 20.75
C ALA A 74 -5.14 13.36 19.67
N MET A 75 -5.57 12.09 19.70
CA MET A 75 -5.54 11.09 18.62
C MET A 75 -6.91 10.97 17.94
N ALA A 76 -7.72 12.03 17.96
CA ALA A 76 -8.96 12.10 17.20
C ALA A 76 -8.63 12.34 15.74
N TRP A 77 -9.35 11.60 14.91
CA TRP A 77 -9.44 11.63 13.47
C TRP A 77 -9.75 13.02 12.85
N ASP A 78 -9.75 14.12 13.61
CA ASP A 78 -9.97 15.46 13.05
C ASP A 78 -8.72 16.05 12.36
N GLY A 79 -7.58 15.38 12.45
CA GLY A 79 -6.34 15.84 11.84
C GLY A 79 -6.26 15.43 10.37
N ALA A 80 -6.48 16.38 9.46
CA ALA A 80 -5.97 16.32 8.09
C ALA A 80 -4.55 15.71 8.02
N LEU A 81 -3.71 15.91 9.05
CA LEU A 81 -2.37 15.33 9.19
C LEU A 81 -2.29 13.80 9.12
N GLU A 82 -3.12 13.02 9.81
CA GLU A 82 -3.01 11.55 9.76
C GLU A 82 -3.48 11.00 8.41
N PHE A 83 -4.55 11.58 7.86
CA PHE A 83 -5.01 11.28 6.51
C PHE A 83 -3.96 11.63 5.45
N TRP A 84 -3.39 12.84 5.51
CA TRP A 84 -2.37 13.30 4.56
C TRP A 84 -1.04 12.57 4.75
N LEU A 85 -0.68 12.16 5.96
CA LEU A 85 0.50 11.36 6.22
C LEU A 85 0.35 9.95 5.64
N GLY A 86 -0.82 9.32 5.82
CA GLY A 86 -1.16 8.05 5.19
C GLY A 86 -1.16 8.15 3.67
N ALA A 87 -1.80 9.19 3.11
CA ALA A 87 -1.83 9.45 1.67
C ALA A 87 -0.44 9.73 1.08
N ALA A 88 0.40 10.52 1.77
CA ALA A 88 1.78 10.78 1.36
C ALA A 88 2.62 9.50 1.44
N GLY A 89 2.47 8.73 2.52
CA GLY A 89 3.10 7.41 2.67
C GLY A 89 2.74 6.49 1.52
N PHE A 90 1.45 6.37 1.20
CA PHE A 90 0.96 5.58 0.07
C PHE A 90 1.57 6.05 -1.26
N GLY A 91 1.60 7.36 -1.50
CA GLY A 91 2.21 7.94 -2.69
C GLY A 91 3.70 7.58 -2.81
N ILE A 92 4.44 7.63 -1.71
CA ILE A 92 5.86 7.23 -1.65
C ILE A 92 6.00 5.74 -1.94
N GLN A 93 5.19 4.88 -1.32
CA GLN A 93 5.22 3.43 -1.53
C GLN A 93 4.95 3.06 -2.97
N VAL A 94 3.87 3.58 -3.56
CA VAL A 94 3.53 3.33 -4.96
C VAL A 94 4.65 3.85 -5.87
N GLY A 95 5.16 5.06 -5.62
CA GLY A 95 6.27 5.62 -6.38
C GLY A 95 7.54 4.75 -6.33
N LEU A 96 7.89 4.25 -5.13
CA LEU A 96 9.03 3.34 -4.96
C LEU A 96 8.79 2.04 -5.74
N LEU A 97 7.67 1.35 -5.51
CA LEU A 97 7.35 0.09 -6.17
C LEU A 97 7.35 0.22 -7.69
N VAL A 98 6.70 1.26 -8.24
CA VAL A 98 6.69 1.54 -9.69
C VAL A 98 8.10 1.81 -10.22
N SER A 99 8.89 2.63 -9.52
CA SER A 99 10.25 2.94 -9.96
C SER A 99 11.18 1.71 -9.97
N PHE A 100 11.02 0.82 -8.99
CA PHE A 100 11.77 -0.44 -8.95
C PHE A 100 11.26 -1.44 -9.98
N LEU A 101 9.95 -1.48 -10.24
CA LEU A 101 9.37 -2.32 -11.28
C LEU A 101 9.88 -1.92 -12.67
N ILE A 102 9.92 -0.62 -12.98
CA ILE A 102 10.50 -0.12 -14.24
C ILE A 102 11.99 -0.50 -14.35
N LYS A 103 12.75 -0.36 -13.25
CA LYS A 103 14.16 -0.78 -13.21
C LYS A 103 14.35 -2.29 -13.37
N ALA A 104 13.41 -3.09 -12.88
CA ALA A 104 13.43 -4.55 -12.99
C ALA A 104 13.15 -4.99 -14.43
N VAL A 105 12.15 -4.40 -15.09
CA VAL A 105 11.81 -4.68 -16.50
C VAL A 105 12.96 -4.37 -17.45
N GLY A 106 13.79 -3.37 -17.14
CA GLY A 106 14.96 -3.02 -17.95
C GLY A 106 16.17 -3.95 -17.79
N ARG A 107 16.11 -4.98 -16.95
CA ARG A 107 17.19 -5.95 -16.77
C ARG A 107 16.85 -7.21 -17.60
N PRO A 108 17.69 -7.60 -18.58
CA PRO A 108 17.54 -8.89 -19.24
C PRO A 108 17.62 -10.01 -18.20
N ASP A 109 16.70 -10.98 -18.26
CA ASP A 109 16.80 -12.15 -17.41
C ASP A 109 18.07 -12.92 -17.81
N GLU A 110 18.87 -13.36 -16.83
CA GLU A 110 20.10 -14.12 -17.10
C GLU A 110 19.79 -15.41 -17.89
N GLU A 111 18.55 -15.91 -17.83
CA GLU A 111 18.03 -17.02 -18.64
C GLU A 111 17.97 -16.68 -20.15
N ASP A 112 17.52 -15.47 -20.53
CA ASP A 112 17.52 -15.02 -21.93
C ASP A 112 18.94 -14.88 -22.49
N VAL A 113 19.89 -14.45 -21.64
CA VAL A 113 21.29 -14.29 -22.05
C VAL A 113 21.96 -15.66 -22.28
N VAL A 114 21.65 -16.65 -21.45
CA VAL A 114 22.16 -18.03 -21.65
C VAL A 114 21.57 -18.64 -22.92
N GLU A 115 20.26 -18.49 -23.16
CA GLU A 115 19.62 -19.01 -24.37
C GLU A 115 20.14 -18.33 -25.65
N LEU A 116 20.47 -17.05 -25.61
CA LEU A 116 21.10 -16.33 -26.72
C LEU A 116 22.57 -16.71 -26.96
N VAL A 117 23.29 -17.18 -25.94
CA VAL A 117 24.68 -17.65 -26.07
C VAL A 117 24.73 -19.10 -26.58
N ASP A 118 23.68 -19.89 -26.32
CA ASP A 118 23.57 -21.28 -26.75
C ASP A 118 23.03 -21.45 -28.20
N LEU A 119 22.62 -20.37 -28.87
CA LEU A 119 22.20 -20.31 -30.28
C LEU A 119 23.33 -19.88 -31.23
#